data_AF-A0A1Q9VXQ9-F1
#
_entry.id   AF-A0A1Q9VXQ9-F1
#
_cell.length_a   1.000
_cell.length_b   1.000
_cell.length_c   1.000
_cell.angle_alpha   90.00
_cell.angle_beta   90.00
_cell.angle_gamma   90.00
#
_symmetry.space_group_name_H-M   'P 1'
#
loop_
_entity.id
_entity.type
_entity.pdbx_description
1 polymer ?
#
loop_
_entity_poly.entity_id
_entity_poly.type
_entity_poly.pdbx_seq_one_letter_code
_entity_poly.pdbx_strand_id
1 'polypeptide(L)'
;MSSRSKVTDQGSSTDGQGIVRRRGAVLALLIAVVFVVFVLVGAKILVDRSVYTPVAMGPVDAPDADTSVCTDITDDLPDRLGDYRDVGVADPAPDGTAGYRDSGGTELSLRCGVNAPAQYTLLSSVEDNGGEQWLQVADATPGSELTTWYSVGHSPVVAVTTDGRITASDLSDLGEVIARHGDSDNAPTPGDVPLADQPAAHSPDCSALEDALPDALGDYRRLDPDTMDPETADAVDGSLVWVAEGREPVVLRCGAELPDSYEAGAQLTQIDEVPWFQDTALAEGSTAGVWYALGYADTVAMSLPLDAGNSVLTAVSEAIDDNLERTAEQ
;
A
#
# COMPACT_ATOMS: atom_id res chain seq x y z
N MET A 1 67.97 -82.66 -6.74
CA MET A 1 66.64 -82.97 -6.15
C MET A 1 66.53 -82.19 -4.84
N SER A 2 66.22 -80.90 -4.88
CA SER A 2 64.88 -80.30 -4.73
C SER A 2 64.16 -80.73 -3.44
N SER A 3 64.17 -79.88 -2.42
CA SER A 3 63.07 -79.82 -1.45
C SER A 3 62.93 -78.40 -0.90
N ARG A 4 61.71 -77.88 -1.04
CA ARG A 4 61.26 -76.49 -0.87
C ARG A 4 61.02 -76.13 0.59
N SER A 5 61.29 -74.87 0.95
CA SER A 5 60.71 -74.19 2.12
C SER A 5 59.19 -74.34 2.15
N LYS A 6 58.66 -74.75 3.29
CA LYS A 6 57.22 -74.69 3.58
C LYS A 6 56.97 -73.44 4.41
N VAL A 7 56.56 -72.37 3.74
CA VAL A 7 55.96 -71.18 4.37
C VAL A 7 54.58 -71.59 4.88
N THR A 8 54.31 -71.35 6.17
CA THR A 8 52.98 -71.51 6.75
C THR A 8 52.21 -70.21 6.55
N ASP A 9 51.31 -70.23 5.57
CA ASP A 9 50.33 -69.16 5.36
C ASP A 9 49.18 -69.33 6.37
N GLN A 10 49.03 -68.38 7.29
CA GLN A 10 47.84 -68.27 8.14
C GLN A 10 46.78 -67.45 7.38
N GLY A 11 46.02 -68.15 6.54
CA GLY A 11 44.78 -67.60 5.96
C GLY A 11 43.71 -67.43 7.03
N SER A 12 43.55 -66.20 7.51
CA SER A 12 42.42 -65.74 8.32
C SER A 12 41.11 -65.90 7.55
N SER A 13 40.31 -66.92 7.89
CA SER A 13 38.95 -67.11 7.38
C SER A 13 38.02 -66.03 7.95
N THR A 14 37.71 -65.01 7.16
CA THR A 14 36.79 -63.92 7.52
C THR A 14 35.41 -64.14 6.90
N ASP A 15 34.75 -65.27 7.20
CA ASP A 15 33.41 -65.57 6.65
C ASP A 15 32.24 -65.11 7.55
N GLY A 16 32.53 -64.43 8.67
CA GLY A 16 31.51 -63.92 9.61
C GLY A 16 31.12 -62.44 9.48
N GLN A 17 31.86 -61.62 8.71
CA GLN A 17 31.72 -60.15 8.75
C GLN A 17 30.64 -59.58 7.82
N GLY A 18 30.20 -60.30 6.78
CA GLY A 18 29.27 -59.76 5.77
C GLY A 18 27.84 -59.52 6.26
N ILE A 19 27.33 -60.38 7.15
CA ILE A 19 25.94 -60.31 7.65
C ILE A 19 25.82 -59.29 8.79
N VAL A 20 26.84 -59.22 9.66
CA VAL A 20 26.89 -58.25 10.78
C VAL A 20 27.06 -56.82 10.25
N ARG A 21 27.90 -56.61 9.22
CA ARG A 21 28.04 -55.29 8.57
C ARG A 21 26.75 -54.81 7.90
N ARG A 22 26.03 -55.68 7.20
CA ARG A 22 24.76 -55.31 6.55
C ARG A 22 23.68 -54.96 7.57
N ARG A 23 23.55 -55.74 8.65
CA ARG A 23 22.60 -55.45 9.73
C ARG A 23 22.95 -54.17 10.49
N GLY A 24 24.23 -53.93 10.76
CA GLY A 24 24.70 -52.67 11.36
C GLY A 24 24.49 -51.45 10.46
N ALA A 25 24.72 -51.59 9.15
CA ALA A 25 24.48 -50.51 8.18
C ALA A 25 22.99 -50.15 8.05
N VAL A 26 22.11 -51.15 8.05
CA VAL A 26 20.64 -50.90 8.03
C VAL A 26 20.18 -50.22 9.31
N LEU A 27 20.69 -50.64 10.48
CA LEU A 27 20.35 -50.01 11.75
C LEU A 27 20.85 -48.55 11.81
N ALA A 28 22.08 -48.30 11.37
CA ALA A 28 22.63 -46.95 11.31
C ALA A 28 21.84 -46.05 10.35
N LEU A 29 21.41 -46.56 9.19
CA LEU A 29 20.56 -45.84 8.26
C LEU A 29 19.19 -45.51 8.88
N LEU A 30 18.56 -46.46 9.56
CA LEU A 30 17.27 -46.22 10.25
C LEU A 30 17.40 -45.14 11.33
N ILE A 31 18.46 -45.19 12.14
CA ILE A 31 18.73 -44.16 13.16
C ILE A 31 18.95 -42.80 12.51
N ALA A 32 19.72 -42.74 11.41
CA ALA A 32 19.95 -41.50 10.68
C ALA A 32 18.64 -40.91 10.13
N VAL A 33 17.78 -41.73 9.53
CA VAL A 33 16.46 -41.29 9.02
C VAL A 33 15.59 -40.78 10.16
N VAL A 34 15.50 -41.50 11.27
CA VAL A 34 14.71 -41.08 12.44
C VAL A 34 15.26 -39.78 13.04
N PHE A 35 16.58 -39.63 13.13
CA PHE A 35 17.21 -38.41 13.61
C PHE A 35 16.90 -37.22 12.69
N VAL A 36 17.00 -37.39 11.37
CA VAL A 36 16.64 -36.35 10.40
C VAL A 36 15.18 -35.95 10.55
N VAL A 37 14.25 -36.91 10.63
CA VAL A 37 12.83 -36.62 10.87
C VAL A 37 12.63 -35.85 12.18
N PHE A 38 13.29 -36.27 13.26
CA PHE A 38 13.19 -35.59 14.56
C PHE A 38 13.72 -34.15 14.51
N VAL A 39 14.86 -33.92 13.84
CA VAL A 39 15.43 -32.58 13.65
C VAL A 39 14.49 -31.70 12.82
N LEU A 40 13.92 -32.23 11.72
CA LEU A 40 12.97 -31.48 10.89
C LEU A 40 11.69 -31.12 11.66
N VAL A 41 11.16 -32.05 12.45
CA VAL A 41 10.00 -31.79 13.31
C VAL A 41 10.33 -30.76 14.38
N GLY A 42 11.49 -30.89 15.05
CA GLY A 42 11.95 -29.92 16.05
C GLY A 42 12.14 -28.52 15.48
N ALA A 43 12.76 -28.41 14.29
CA ALA A 43 12.93 -27.15 13.57
C ALA A 43 11.57 -26.55 13.19
N LYS A 44 10.64 -27.35 12.67
CA LYS A 44 9.28 -26.89 12.33
C LYS A 44 8.53 -26.36 13.55
N ILE A 45 8.59 -27.06 14.70
CA ILE A 45 7.93 -26.61 15.94
C ILE A 45 8.55 -25.28 16.44
N LEU A 46 9.86 -25.12 16.31
CA LEU A 46 10.54 -23.88 16.69
C LEU A 46 10.12 -22.70 15.79
N VAL A 47 10.17 -22.88 14.47
CA VAL A 47 9.71 -21.87 13.50
C VAL A 47 8.24 -21.53 13.73
N ASP A 48 7.39 -22.55 13.93
CA ASP A 48 5.97 -22.32 14.16
C ASP A 48 5.70 -21.49 15.43
N ARG A 49 6.57 -21.58 16.45
CA ARG A 49 6.44 -20.80 17.68
C ARG A 49 7.09 -19.42 17.64
N SER A 50 8.04 -19.19 16.75
CA SER A 50 8.79 -17.92 16.68
C SER A 50 8.33 -17.00 15.56
N VAL A 51 7.88 -17.57 14.44
CA VAL A 51 7.47 -16.82 13.24
C VAL A 51 5.96 -16.62 13.24
N TYR A 52 5.18 -17.68 13.47
CA TYR A 52 3.72 -17.65 13.40
C TYR A 52 3.07 -17.26 14.73
N THR A 53 3.52 -16.17 15.33
CA THR A 53 2.89 -15.59 16.53
C THR A 53 1.73 -14.68 16.14
N PRO A 54 0.66 -14.59 16.96
CA PRO A 54 -0.48 -13.72 16.69
C PRO A 54 -0.07 -12.26 16.42
N VAL A 55 -0.81 -11.59 15.55
CA VAL A 55 -0.59 -10.19 15.17
C VAL A 55 -1.15 -9.26 16.25
N ALA A 56 -0.37 -8.27 16.67
CA ALA A 56 -0.82 -7.28 17.64
C ALA A 56 -1.39 -6.06 16.93
N MET A 57 -2.67 -5.76 17.15
CA MET A 57 -3.36 -4.68 16.46
C MET A 57 -3.81 -3.58 17.42
N GLY A 58 -3.45 -2.34 17.10
CA GLY A 58 -3.96 -1.17 17.81
C GLY A 58 -5.41 -0.85 17.45
N PRO A 59 -6.09 0.02 18.21
CA PRO A 59 -7.38 0.56 17.80
C PRO A 59 -7.22 1.44 16.55
N VAL A 60 -8.15 1.30 15.61
CA VAL A 60 -8.35 2.18 14.44
C VAL A 60 -9.85 2.48 14.40
N ASP A 61 -10.23 3.63 13.84
CA ASP A 61 -11.65 3.94 13.66
C ASP A 61 -12.28 2.96 12.67
N ALA A 62 -13.17 2.11 13.18
CA ALA A 62 -13.81 1.04 12.45
C ALA A 62 -15.26 0.90 12.95
N PRO A 63 -16.15 1.83 12.58
CA PRO A 63 -17.50 1.92 13.14
C PRO A 63 -18.36 0.69 12.87
N ASP A 64 -18.06 -0.08 11.81
CA ASP A 64 -18.83 -1.25 11.40
C ASP A 64 -18.16 -2.58 11.79
N ALA A 65 -17.08 -2.54 12.56
CA ALA A 65 -16.27 -3.72 12.89
C ALA A 65 -17.02 -4.79 13.71
N ASP A 66 -18.00 -4.39 14.52
CA ASP A 66 -18.80 -5.28 15.37
C ASP A 66 -20.10 -5.78 14.69
N THR A 67 -20.26 -5.50 13.40
CA THR A 67 -21.41 -5.97 12.62
C THR A 67 -21.35 -7.47 12.34
N SER A 68 -22.52 -8.08 12.10
CA SER A 68 -22.58 -9.49 11.70
C SER A 68 -21.90 -9.74 10.36
N VAL A 69 -21.93 -8.76 9.44
CA VAL A 69 -21.25 -8.88 8.14
C VAL A 69 -19.74 -9.00 8.33
N CYS A 70 -19.13 -8.18 9.17
CA CYS A 70 -17.71 -8.31 9.47
C CYS A 70 -17.37 -9.62 10.17
N THR A 71 -18.25 -10.11 11.05
CA THR A 71 -18.10 -11.44 11.67
C THR A 71 -18.08 -12.54 10.60
N ASP A 72 -19.07 -12.54 9.69
CA ASP A 72 -19.21 -13.52 8.61
C ASP A 72 -18.02 -13.46 7.64
N ILE A 73 -17.53 -12.26 7.30
CA ILE A 73 -16.30 -12.08 6.50
C ILE A 73 -15.12 -12.72 7.22
N THR A 74 -14.86 -12.38 8.48
CA THR A 74 -13.69 -12.90 9.22
C THR A 74 -13.74 -14.41 9.45
N ASP A 75 -14.93 -14.98 9.65
CA ASP A 75 -15.12 -16.43 9.87
C ASP A 75 -14.93 -17.25 8.58
N ASP A 76 -15.13 -16.64 7.41
CA ASP A 76 -15.01 -17.27 6.09
C ASP A 76 -13.69 -16.96 5.37
N LEU A 77 -12.78 -16.22 6.02
CA LEU A 77 -11.44 -15.97 5.51
C LEU A 77 -10.64 -17.28 5.35
N PRO A 78 -9.79 -17.38 4.33
CA PRO A 78 -8.98 -18.58 4.13
C PRO A 78 -7.86 -18.67 5.18
N ASP A 79 -7.54 -19.90 5.60
CA ASP A 79 -6.40 -20.19 6.50
C ASP A 79 -5.03 -19.73 5.91
N ARG A 80 -4.98 -19.49 4.59
CA ARG A 80 -3.80 -19.07 3.84
C ARG A 80 -4.16 -18.09 2.73
N LEU A 81 -3.30 -17.09 2.56
CA LEU A 81 -3.33 -16.11 1.48
C LEU A 81 -1.94 -16.12 0.84
N GLY A 82 -1.79 -16.83 -0.28
CA GLY A 82 -0.48 -17.04 -0.90
C GLY A 82 0.52 -17.67 0.08
N ASP A 83 1.58 -16.92 0.40
CA ASP A 83 2.64 -17.32 1.35
C ASP A 83 2.31 -17.00 2.82
N TYR A 84 1.24 -16.24 3.06
CA TYR A 84 0.77 -15.89 4.38
C TYR A 84 -0.11 -16.98 4.97
N ARG A 85 0.04 -17.19 6.27
CA ARG A 85 -0.74 -18.13 7.07
C ARG A 85 -1.45 -17.39 8.18
N ASP A 86 -2.71 -17.74 8.44
CA ASP A 86 -3.45 -17.22 9.58
C ASP A 86 -2.73 -17.59 10.90
N VAL A 87 -2.53 -16.58 11.74
CA VAL A 87 -1.92 -16.66 13.07
C VAL A 87 -2.81 -16.07 14.16
N GLY A 88 -3.99 -15.57 13.79
CA GLY A 88 -4.90 -14.86 14.67
C GLY A 88 -4.37 -13.51 15.15
N VAL A 89 -5.16 -12.88 16.01
CA VAL A 89 -4.87 -11.57 16.60
C VAL A 89 -4.59 -11.73 18.11
N ALA A 90 -3.60 -11.02 18.61
CA ALA A 90 -3.22 -11.04 20.02
C ALA A 90 -4.27 -10.32 20.88
N ASP A 91 -4.49 -10.83 22.10
CA ASP A 91 -5.42 -10.20 23.04
C ASP A 91 -4.94 -8.82 23.52
N PRO A 92 -5.83 -7.81 23.61
CA PRO A 92 -7.25 -7.85 23.21
C PRO A 92 -7.40 -7.73 21.68
N ALA A 93 -8.03 -8.74 21.05
CA ALA A 93 -8.32 -8.70 19.63
C ALA A 93 -9.50 -7.74 19.36
N PRO A 94 -9.33 -6.69 18.52
CA PRO A 94 -10.45 -5.85 18.10
C PRO A 94 -11.44 -6.65 17.23
N ASP A 95 -12.71 -6.25 17.24
CA ASP A 95 -13.73 -6.85 16.37
C ASP A 95 -13.36 -6.68 14.89
N GLY A 96 -13.80 -7.61 14.03
CA GLY A 96 -13.56 -7.55 12.60
C GLY A 96 -12.09 -7.64 12.17
N THR A 97 -11.20 -8.23 12.98
CA THR A 97 -9.76 -8.32 12.67
C THR A 97 -9.27 -9.74 12.38
N ALA A 98 -8.32 -9.87 11.46
CA ALA A 98 -7.62 -11.11 11.18
C ALA A 98 -6.13 -10.86 10.92
N GLY A 99 -5.28 -11.77 11.40
CA GLY A 99 -3.82 -11.59 11.40
C GLY A 99 -3.12 -12.74 10.70
N TYR A 100 -2.27 -12.41 9.74
CA TYR A 100 -1.48 -13.38 9.00
C TYR A 100 0.01 -13.09 9.09
N ARG A 101 0.83 -14.13 8.92
CA ARG A 101 2.28 -13.99 8.73
C ARG A 101 2.81 -14.91 7.65
N ASP A 102 3.81 -14.45 6.92
CA ASP A 102 4.58 -15.29 6.00
C ASP A 102 5.66 -16.12 6.74
N SER A 103 6.46 -16.88 5.99
CA SER A 103 7.57 -17.67 6.57
C SER A 103 8.77 -16.84 7.06
N GLY A 104 8.88 -15.58 6.65
CA GLY A 104 9.88 -14.61 7.11
C GLY A 104 9.44 -13.84 8.38
N GLY A 105 8.15 -13.90 8.73
CA GLY A 105 7.55 -13.17 9.84
C GLY A 105 6.90 -11.85 9.43
N THR A 106 6.91 -11.53 8.13
CA THR A 106 6.22 -10.38 7.54
C THR A 106 4.75 -10.45 7.91
N GLU A 107 4.21 -9.33 8.35
CA GLU A 107 2.85 -9.24 8.86
C GLU A 107 1.88 -8.83 7.76
N LEU A 108 0.71 -9.45 7.74
CA LEU A 108 -0.44 -8.95 7.01
C LEU A 108 -1.61 -8.87 7.98
N SER A 109 -2.16 -7.68 8.15
CA SER A 109 -3.31 -7.41 9.03
C SER A 109 -4.53 -7.05 8.21
N LEU A 110 -5.67 -7.64 8.54
CA LEU A 110 -6.97 -7.33 7.95
C LEU A 110 -7.87 -6.68 9.01
N ARG A 111 -8.58 -5.62 8.62
CA ARG A 111 -9.60 -4.93 9.42
C ARG A 111 -10.85 -4.71 8.59
N CYS A 112 -11.96 -5.32 9.01
CA CYS A 112 -13.28 -5.08 8.44
C CYS A 112 -13.99 -3.94 9.17
N GLY A 113 -14.80 -3.17 8.44
CA GLY A 113 -15.65 -2.13 8.99
C GLY A 113 -14.93 -0.81 9.24
N VAL A 114 -13.80 -0.57 8.55
CA VAL A 114 -13.12 0.72 8.55
C VAL A 114 -13.88 1.73 7.68
N ASN A 115 -13.58 3.02 7.82
CA ASN A 115 -14.07 4.02 6.86
C ASN A 115 -13.33 3.87 5.51
N ALA A 116 -14.00 4.22 4.42
CA ALA A 116 -13.31 4.44 3.15
C ALA A 116 -12.27 5.56 3.33
N PRO A 117 -11.04 5.38 2.81
CA PRO A 117 -9.99 6.38 2.96
C PRO A 117 -10.35 7.63 2.14
N ALA A 118 -9.96 8.83 2.61
CA ALA A 118 -10.16 10.08 1.87
C ALA A 118 -9.45 10.08 0.49
N GLN A 119 -8.47 9.20 0.33
CA GLN A 119 -7.78 8.90 -0.93
C GLN A 119 -8.67 8.21 -1.97
N TYR A 120 -9.89 7.76 -1.62
CA TYR A 120 -10.84 7.23 -2.58
C TYR A 120 -11.65 8.37 -3.22
N THR A 121 -11.29 8.73 -4.44
CA THR A 121 -11.84 9.86 -5.22
C THR A 121 -12.09 9.43 -6.66
N LEU A 122 -12.71 10.30 -7.46
CA LEU A 122 -12.85 10.10 -8.91
C LEU A 122 -11.51 9.92 -9.65
N LEU A 123 -10.39 10.38 -9.05
CA LEU A 123 -9.04 10.21 -9.62
C LEU A 123 -8.36 8.90 -9.24
N SER A 124 -8.96 8.13 -8.34
CA SER A 124 -8.31 6.96 -7.77
C SER A 124 -8.33 5.78 -8.73
N SER A 125 -7.19 5.11 -8.86
CA SER A 125 -7.11 3.87 -9.62
C SER A 125 -7.48 2.69 -8.72
N VAL A 126 -8.45 1.90 -9.16
CA VAL A 126 -8.90 0.67 -8.46
C VAL A 126 -8.64 -0.56 -9.32
N GLU A 127 -8.37 -1.67 -8.67
CA GLU A 127 -8.16 -2.97 -9.32
C GLU A 127 -9.32 -3.93 -9.04
N ASP A 128 -9.90 -4.51 -10.09
CA ASP A 128 -10.92 -5.54 -9.96
C ASP A 128 -10.28 -6.93 -9.70
N ASN A 129 -10.45 -7.47 -8.49
CA ASN A 129 -9.97 -8.81 -8.13
C ASN A 129 -11.00 -9.52 -7.25
N GLY A 130 -11.41 -10.74 -7.61
CA GLY A 130 -12.35 -11.54 -6.81
C GLY A 130 -13.79 -11.02 -6.77
N GLY A 131 -14.17 -10.15 -7.71
CA GLY A 131 -15.47 -9.46 -7.67
C GLY A 131 -15.49 -8.25 -6.73
N GLU A 132 -14.34 -7.86 -6.20
CA GLU A 132 -14.15 -6.67 -5.37
C GLU A 132 -13.30 -5.63 -6.12
N GLN A 133 -13.52 -4.34 -5.81
CA GLN A 133 -12.72 -3.22 -6.28
C GLN A 133 -11.72 -2.82 -5.20
N TRP A 134 -10.43 -2.92 -5.51
CA TRP A 134 -9.37 -2.69 -4.55
C TRP A 134 -8.65 -1.37 -4.81
N LEU A 135 -8.69 -0.49 -3.82
CA LEU A 135 -7.89 0.74 -3.79
C LEU A 135 -6.59 0.49 -3.02
N GLN A 136 -5.45 0.72 -3.67
CA GLN A 136 -4.15 0.69 -3.00
C GLN A 136 -3.81 2.07 -2.41
N VAL A 137 -3.32 2.09 -1.19
CA VAL A 137 -2.77 3.28 -0.53
C VAL A 137 -1.40 2.94 0.06
N ALA A 138 -0.37 3.61 -0.41
CA ALA A 138 0.98 3.53 0.12
C ALA A 138 1.13 4.44 1.35
N ASP A 139 1.84 3.99 2.37
CA ASP A 139 2.19 4.83 3.52
C ASP A 139 3.21 5.89 3.10
N ALA A 140 2.81 7.16 3.17
CA ALA A 140 3.64 8.31 2.82
C ALA A 140 4.74 8.61 3.87
N THR A 141 4.79 7.87 4.98
CA THR A 141 5.82 8.03 6.01
C THR A 141 7.21 7.71 5.44
N PRO A 142 8.20 8.63 5.53
CA PRO A 142 9.54 8.40 4.97
C PRO A 142 10.19 7.10 5.48
N GLY A 143 10.53 6.21 4.55
CA GLY A 143 11.17 4.93 4.83
C GLY A 143 10.19 3.79 5.18
N SER A 144 8.88 4.03 5.12
CA SER A 144 7.88 2.97 5.21
C SER A 144 7.73 2.24 3.88
N GLU A 145 7.54 0.92 3.96
CA GLU A 145 7.15 0.06 2.82
C GLU A 145 5.71 -0.45 2.98
N LEU A 146 4.99 0.04 4.01
CA LEU A 146 3.62 -0.37 4.28
C LEU A 146 2.70 0.07 3.15
N THR A 147 1.86 -0.87 2.72
CA THR A 147 0.78 -0.66 1.77
C THR A 147 -0.51 -1.18 2.36
N THR A 148 -1.59 -0.43 2.22
CA THR A 148 -2.93 -0.85 2.60
C THR A 148 -3.83 -0.94 1.36
N TRP A 149 -4.50 -2.06 1.21
CA TRP A 149 -5.52 -2.29 0.19
C TRP A 149 -6.90 -2.18 0.81
N TYR A 150 -7.75 -1.30 0.30
CA TYR A 150 -9.11 -1.07 0.76
C TYR A 150 -10.11 -1.65 -0.24
N SER A 151 -11.09 -2.40 0.23
CA SER A 151 -12.24 -2.85 -0.58
C SER A 151 -13.25 -1.71 -0.70
N VAL A 152 -13.50 -1.22 -1.91
CA VAL A 152 -14.37 -0.06 -2.16
C VAL A 152 -15.61 -0.38 -3.00
N GLY A 153 -15.74 -1.62 -3.48
CA GLY A 153 -16.88 -2.11 -4.26
C GLY A 153 -18.03 -2.69 -3.42
N HIS A 154 -17.82 -2.92 -2.13
CA HIS A 154 -18.85 -3.38 -1.19
C HIS A 154 -18.71 -2.67 0.17
N SER A 155 -19.79 -2.69 0.95
CA SER A 155 -19.79 -2.35 2.38
C SER A 155 -19.98 -3.59 3.25
N PRO A 156 -19.34 -3.67 4.43
CA PRO A 156 -18.38 -2.71 4.99
C PRO A 156 -17.01 -2.73 4.30
N VAL A 157 -16.26 -1.63 4.37
CA VAL A 157 -14.90 -1.55 3.82
C VAL A 157 -13.95 -2.40 4.65
N VAL A 158 -13.11 -3.17 3.95
CA VAL A 158 -12.05 -4.01 4.52
C VAL A 158 -10.69 -3.43 4.11
N ALA A 159 -9.84 -3.17 5.10
CA ALA A 159 -8.45 -2.75 4.91
C ALA A 159 -7.50 -3.92 5.15
N VAL A 160 -6.55 -4.12 4.23
CA VAL A 160 -5.52 -5.15 4.28
C VAL A 160 -4.15 -4.48 4.20
N THR A 161 -3.42 -4.46 5.31
CA THR A 161 -2.13 -3.77 5.42
C THR A 161 -0.98 -4.77 5.53
N THR A 162 0.09 -4.54 4.76
CA THR A 162 1.34 -5.31 4.84
C THR A 162 2.52 -4.48 4.30
N ASP A 163 3.75 -4.77 4.74
CA ASP A 163 5.01 -4.33 4.12
C ASP A 163 5.56 -5.39 3.13
N GLY A 164 4.88 -6.53 3.00
CA GLY A 164 5.20 -7.56 2.03
C GLY A 164 4.44 -7.42 0.72
N ARG A 165 4.60 -8.43 -0.14
CA ARG A 165 3.86 -8.50 -1.41
C ARG A 165 2.49 -9.11 -1.19
N ILE A 166 1.44 -8.46 -1.68
CA ILE A 166 0.16 -9.09 -1.97
C ILE A 166 0.03 -9.25 -3.49
N THR A 167 -0.53 -10.37 -3.95
CA THR A 167 -0.72 -10.63 -5.38
C THR A 167 -2.19 -10.47 -5.78
N ALA A 168 -2.45 -10.30 -7.08
CA ALA A 168 -3.81 -10.28 -7.62
C ALA A 168 -4.63 -11.54 -7.24
N SER A 169 -3.98 -12.70 -7.11
CA SER A 169 -4.65 -13.92 -6.62
C SER A 169 -5.00 -13.84 -5.13
N ASP A 170 -4.14 -13.26 -4.30
CA ASP A 170 -4.44 -13.08 -2.87
C ASP A 170 -5.60 -12.09 -2.68
N LEU A 171 -5.61 -10.99 -3.45
CA LEU A 171 -6.72 -10.04 -3.50
C LEU A 171 -8.00 -10.68 -4.06
N SER A 172 -7.87 -11.63 -5.00
CA SER A 172 -9.03 -12.37 -5.52
C SER A 172 -9.62 -13.29 -4.47
N ASP A 173 -8.80 -14.05 -3.74
CA ASP A 173 -9.25 -14.94 -2.67
C ASP A 173 -9.98 -14.15 -1.56
N LEU A 174 -9.46 -12.97 -1.20
CA LEU A 174 -10.12 -12.06 -0.26
C LEU A 174 -11.39 -11.44 -0.84
N GLY A 175 -11.32 -10.95 -2.08
CA GLY A 175 -12.44 -10.29 -2.76
C GLY A 175 -13.65 -11.22 -2.89
N GLU A 176 -13.43 -12.50 -3.15
CA GLU A 176 -14.50 -13.49 -3.22
C GLU A 176 -15.24 -13.71 -1.89
N VAL A 177 -14.55 -13.55 -0.76
CA VAL A 177 -15.16 -13.59 0.58
C VAL A 177 -15.93 -12.31 0.85
N ILE A 178 -15.34 -11.15 0.54
CA ILE A 178 -15.99 -9.84 0.74
C ILE A 178 -17.25 -9.73 -0.11
N ALA A 179 -17.18 -10.00 -1.41
CA ALA A 179 -18.33 -9.93 -2.32
C ALA A 179 -19.45 -10.93 -1.99
N ARG A 180 -19.15 -12.00 -1.25
CA ARG A 180 -20.15 -12.99 -0.82
C ARG A 180 -21.02 -12.50 0.33
N HIS A 181 -20.43 -11.73 1.25
CA HIS A 181 -21.07 -11.30 2.50
C HIS A 181 -21.41 -9.81 2.52
N GLY A 182 -20.66 -8.99 1.79
CA GLY A 182 -20.82 -7.56 1.68
C GLY A 182 -21.99 -7.13 0.80
N ASP A 183 -22.27 -5.83 0.83
CA ASP A 183 -23.35 -5.19 0.11
C ASP A 183 -22.83 -4.18 -0.91
N SER A 184 -22.99 -4.49 -2.20
CA SER A 184 -22.58 -3.62 -3.30
C SER A 184 -23.48 -2.39 -3.44
N ASP A 185 -24.74 -2.47 -3.01
CA ASP A 185 -25.69 -1.35 -3.12
C ASP A 185 -25.35 -0.24 -2.11
N ASN A 186 -24.59 -0.58 -1.06
CA ASN A 186 -24.13 0.33 -0.02
C ASN A 186 -22.61 0.57 -0.05
N ALA A 187 -21.94 0.26 -1.17
CA ALA A 187 -20.53 0.56 -1.37
C ALA A 187 -20.23 2.05 -1.16
N PRO A 188 -19.03 2.41 -0.64
CA PRO A 188 -18.65 3.81 -0.52
C PRO A 188 -18.64 4.49 -1.89
N THR A 189 -19.04 5.76 -1.94
CA THR A 189 -18.92 6.58 -3.14
C THR A 189 -17.56 7.28 -3.16
N PRO A 190 -16.88 7.36 -4.32
CA PRO A 190 -15.65 8.14 -4.42
C PRO A 190 -15.91 9.61 -4.08
N GLY A 191 -14.97 10.25 -3.41
CA GLY A 191 -14.97 11.69 -3.18
C GLY A 191 -14.66 12.49 -4.46
N ASP A 192 -14.91 13.80 -4.39
CA ASP A 192 -14.66 14.73 -5.48
C ASP A 192 -13.16 14.95 -5.74
N VAL A 193 -12.85 15.48 -6.93
CA VAL A 193 -11.49 15.92 -7.28
C VAL A 193 -11.09 17.11 -6.37
N PRO A 194 -9.90 17.11 -5.76
CA PRO A 194 -9.41 18.26 -5.02
C PRO A 194 -9.45 19.54 -5.85
N LEU A 195 -9.95 20.64 -5.29
CA LEU A 195 -10.11 21.94 -5.96
C LEU A 195 -11.17 22.01 -7.06
N ALA A 196 -11.99 20.98 -7.28
CA ALA A 196 -13.06 21.03 -8.29
C ALA A 196 -14.04 22.20 -8.09
N ASP A 197 -14.32 22.56 -6.83
CA ASP A 197 -15.22 23.67 -6.48
C ASP A 197 -14.61 25.07 -6.68
N GLN A 198 -13.31 25.17 -6.94
CA GLN A 198 -12.65 26.46 -7.17
C GLN A 198 -12.95 26.98 -8.58
N PRO A 199 -12.97 28.29 -8.82
CA PRO A 199 -12.98 28.81 -10.18
C PRO A 199 -11.68 28.46 -10.92
N ALA A 200 -11.75 28.45 -12.25
CA ALA A 200 -10.59 28.36 -13.13
C ALA A 200 -10.60 29.55 -14.11
N ALA A 201 -9.49 30.25 -14.22
CA ALA A 201 -9.32 31.34 -15.18
C ALA A 201 -8.80 30.79 -16.51
N HIS A 202 -9.35 31.31 -17.60
CA HIS A 202 -8.89 31.03 -18.96
C HIS A 202 -8.08 32.24 -19.50
N SER A 203 -7.24 32.83 -18.65
CA SER A 203 -6.40 33.96 -19.01
C SER A 203 -5.21 33.50 -19.88
N PRO A 204 -4.61 34.38 -20.69
CA PRO A 204 -3.39 34.05 -21.43
C PRO A 204 -2.24 33.59 -20.52
N ASP A 205 -2.14 34.15 -19.32
CA ASP A 205 -1.12 33.82 -18.33
C ASP A 205 -1.33 32.41 -17.75
N CYS A 206 -2.57 32.05 -17.40
CA CYS A 206 -2.90 30.69 -16.99
C CYS A 206 -2.61 29.67 -18.09
N SER A 207 -3.01 29.94 -19.34
CA SER A 207 -2.68 29.06 -20.47
C SER A 207 -1.17 28.92 -20.68
N ALA A 208 -0.40 30.00 -20.53
CA ALA A 208 1.06 29.96 -20.64
C ALA A 208 1.70 29.12 -19.52
N LEU A 209 1.21 29.26 -18.28
CA LEU A 209 1.65 28.42 -17.15
C LEU A 209 1.35 26.94 -17.41
N GLU A 210 0.13 26.61 -17.84
CA GLU A 210 -0.29 25.23 -18.08
C GLU A 210 0.52 24.55 -19.19
N ASP A 211 0.89 25.29 -20.24
CA ASP A 211 1.75 24.84 -21.33
C ASP A 211 3.22 24.68 -20.90
N ALA A 212 3.68 25.46 -19.92
CA ALA A 212 5.05 25.41 -19.41
C ALA A 212 5.27 24.28 -18.39
N LEU A 213 4.22 23.84 -17.70
CA LEU A 213 4.31 22.82 -16.66
C LEU A 213 4.64 21.42 -17.23
N PRO A 214 5.59 20.68 -16.62
CA PRO A 214 6.08 19.43 -17.16
C PRO A 214 5.07 18.28 -17.04
N ASP A 215 5.17 17.32 -17.96
CA ASP A 215 4.37 16.08 -17.90
C ASP A 215 4.73 15.18 -16.70
N ALA A 216 5.86 15.44 -16.03
CA ALA A 216 6.33 14.64 -14.91
C ALA A 216 6.80 15.53 -13.75
N LEU A 217 6.34 15.20 -12.55
CA LEU A 217 6.73 15.83 -11.29
C LEU A 217 7.23 14.75 -10.32
N GLY A 218 8.54 14.50 -10.33
CA GLY A 218 9.09 13.34 -9.63
C GLY A 218 8.55 12.03 -10.21
N ASP A 219 7.89 11.23 -9.38
CA ASP A 219 7.25 9.97 -9.79
C ASP A 219 5.83 10.17 -10.35
N TYR A 220 5.27 11.38 -10.23
CA TYR A 220 3.94 11.70 -10.71
C TYR A 220 3.92 11.95 -12.22
N ARG A 221 2.85 11.51 -12.88
CA ARG A 221 2.61 11.69 -14.31
C ARG A 221 1.33 12.48 -14.56
N ARG A 222 1.42 13.49 -15.41
CA ARG A 222 0.27 14.32 -15.82
C ARG A 222 -0.74 13.43 -16.52
N LEU A 223 -1.99 13.52 -16.10
CA LEU A 223 -3.09 12.85 -16.78
C LEU A 223 -3.48 13.62 -18.04
N ASP A 224 -3.86 12.87 -19.07
CA ASP A 224 -4.41 13.41 -20.30
C ASP A 224 -5.96 13.29 -20.24
N PRO A 225 -6.70 14.42 -20.21
CA PRO A 225 -8.15 14.41 -20.15
C PRO A 225 -8.81 13.61 -21.28
N ASP A 226 -8.17 13.52 -22.46
CA ASP A 226 -8.70 12.76 -23.60
C ASP A 226 -8.66 11.24 -23.37
N THR A 227 -7.94 10.78 -22.34
CA THR A 227 -7.81 9.37 -21.99
C THR A 227 -8.70 8.94 -20.82
N MET A 228 -9.40 9.88 -20.20
CA MET A 228 -10.27 9.65 -19.04
C MET A 228 -11.69 9.26 -19.48
N ASP A 229 -12.46 8.71 -18.55
CA ASP A 229 -13.92 8.64 -18.72
C ASP A 229 -14.54 10.06 -18.62
N PRO A 230 -15.74 10.27 -19.20
CA PRO A 230 -16.33 11.60 -19.28
C PRO A 230 -16.66 12.26 -17.94
N GLU A 231 -16.95 11.48 -16.90
CA GLU A 231 -17.28 12.02 -15.57
C GLU A 231 -16.01 12.57 -14.91
N THR A 232 -14.93 11.80 -14.93
CA THR A 232 -13.63 12.26 -14.45
C THR A 232 -13.10 13.43 -15.27
N ALA A 233 -13.27 13.42 -16.59
CA ALA A 233 -12.85 14.52 -17.46
C ALA A 233 -13.57 15.85 -17.13
N ASP A 234 -14.87 15.80 -16.83
CA ASP A 234 -15.64 16.98 -16.39
C ASP A 234 -15.20 17.45 -15.00
N ALA A 235 -14.94 16.51 -14.08
CA ALA A 235 -14.51 16.81 -12.71
C ALA A 235 -13.13 17.48 -12.63
N VAL A 236 -12.26 17.26 -13.62
CA VAL A 236 -10.93 17.90 -13.69
C VAL A 236 -10.89 19.12 -14.60
N ASP A 237 -12.01 19.54 -15.21
CA ASP A 237 -12.03 20.68 -16.12
C ASP A 237 -11.47 21.95 -15.46
N GLY A 238 -10.58 22.64 -16.17
CA GLY A 238 -9.82 23.78 -15.62
C GLY A 238 -8.74 23.43 -14.59
N SER A 239 -8.36 22.15 -14.47
CA SER A 239 -7.29 21.69 -13.57
C SER A 239 -6.25 20.87 -14.31
N LEU A 240 -5.01 20.92 -13.83
CA LEU A 240 -3.95 19.98 -14.21
C LEU A 240 -3.77 18.96 -13.10
N VAL A 241 -3.76 17.68 -13.47
CA VAL A 241 -3.69 16.57 -12.52
C VAL A 241 -2.47 15.72 -12.82
N TRP A 242 -1.68 15.41 -11.81
CA TRP A 242 -0.65 14.38 -11.87
C TRP A 242 -0.94 13.28 -10.85
N VAL A 243 -0.80 12.02 -11.27
CA VAL A 243 -1.04 10.84 -10.43
C VAL A 243 0.21 9.99 -10.27
N ALA A 244 0.27 9.25 -9.17
CA ALA A 244 1.23 8.20 -8.91
C ALA A 244 0.50 7.03 -8.23
N GLU A 245 0.91 5.81 -8.54
CA GLU A 245 0.29 4.58 -8.00
C GLU A 245 0.34 4.57 -6.47
N GLY A 246 -0.79 4.24 -5.84
CA GLY A 246 -0.94 4.19 -4.39
C GLY A 246 -0.83 5.53 -3.66
N ARG A 247 -0.79 6.67 -4.38
CA ARG A 247 -0.61 8.00 -3.79
C ARG A 247 -1.76 8.94 -4.14
N GLU A 248 -1.99 9.90 -3.26
CA GLU A 248 -2.88 11.03 -3.53
C GLU A 248 -2.35 11.86 -4.72
N PRO A 249 -3.25 12.40 -5.58
CA PRO A 249 -2.85 13.16 -6.76
C PRO A 249 -2.29 14.54 -6.39
N VAL A 250 -1.50 15.09 -7.30
CA VAL A 250 -1.20 16.53 -7.35
C VAL A 250 -2.22 17.18 -8.28
N VAL A 251 -2.98 18.15 -7.79
CA VAL A 251 -3.97 18.90 -8.59
C VAL A 251 -3.62 20.37 -8.53
N LEU A 252 -3.46 21.00 -9.69
CA LEU A 252 -3.18 22.43 -9.84
C LEU A 252 -4.34 23.11 -10.56
N ARG A 253 -4.74 24.29 -10.07
CA ARG A 253 -5.79 25.10 -10.67
C ARG A 253 -5.36 26.57 -10.71
N CYS A 254 -5.40 27.16 -11.90
CA CYS A 254 -5.05 28.57 -12.11
C CYS A 254 -6.30 29.45 -12.13
N GLY A 255 -6.26 30.59 -11.44
CA GLY A 255 -7.42 31.47 -11.28
C GLY A 255 -8.35 31.08 -10.12
N ALA A 256 -7.82 30.38 -9.12
CA ALA A 256 -8.55 30.01 -7.91
C ALA A 256 -8.89 31.25 -7.06
N GLU A 257 -9.87 31.12 -6.16
CA GLU A 257 -10.13 32.13 -5.14
C GLU A 257 -9.21 31.90 -3.93
N LEU A 258 -8.83 33.00 -3.27
CA LEU A 258 -8.11 32.89 -2.00
C LEU A 258 -9.04 32.28 -0.95
N PRO A 259 -8.55 31.35 -0.11
CA PRO A 259 -9.38 30.72 0.89
C PRO A 259 -9.74 31.72 1.99
N ASP A 260 -10.90 31.55 2.62
CA ASP A 260 -11.34 32.37 3.77
C ASP A 260 -10.35 32.31 4.95
N SER A 261 -9.53 31.25 5.01
CA SER A 261 -8.48 31.03 6.01
C SER A 261 -7.26 31.97 5.83
N TYR A 262 -7.12 32.63 4.68
CA TYR A 262 -6.02 33.56 4.42
C TYR A 262 -6.36 34.97 4.92
N GLU A 263 -5.71 35.36 6.03
CA GLU A 263 -5.90 36.65 6.69
C GLU A 263 -4.58 37.45 6.83
N ALA A 264 -4.70 38.74 7.16
CA ALA A 264 -3.55 39.60 7.41
C ALA A 264 -2.65 39.04 8.53
N GLY A 265 -1.36 38.88 8.24
CA GLY A 265 -0.40 38.28 9.16
C GLY A 265 -0.26 36.76 9.04
N ALA A 266 -0.95 36.13 8.08
CA ALA A 266 -0.70 34.74 7.70
C ALA A 266 0.77 34.50 7.40
N GLN A 267 1.25 33.32 7.82
CA GLN A 267 2.62 32.90 7.53
C GLN A 267 2.70 32.38 6.10
N LEU A 268 3.67 32.90 5.35
CA LEU A 268 3.94 32.48 3.99
C LEU A 268 5.28 31.76 3.93
N THR A 269 5.33 30.70 3.14
CA THR A 269 6.56 30.00 2.82
C THR A 269 7.06 30.52 1.49
N GLN A 270 8.24 31.14 1.49
CA GLN A 270 8.89 31.56 0.26
C GLN A 270 9.57 30.33 -0.37
N ILE A 271 9.15 29.96 -1.58
CA ILE A 271 9.79 28.92 -2.39
C ILE A 271 10.20 29.59 -3.68
N ASP A 272 11.51 29.66 -3.91
CA ASP A 272 12.10 30.48 -4.96
C ASP A 272 11.54 31.92 -4.88
N GLU A 273 10.99 32.42 -5.97
CA GLU A 273 10.47 33.77 -6.13
C GLU A 273 8.96 33.90 -5.78
N VAL A 274 8.31 32.78 -5.43
CA VAL A 274 6.87 32.67 -5.17
C VAL A 274 6.55 32.54 -3.67
N PRO A 275 5.74 33.45 -3.09
CA PRO A 275 5.23 33.30 -1.74
C PRO A 275 4.01 32.37 -1.71
N TRP A 276 4.07 31.32 -0.90
CA TRP A 276 3.02 30.32 -0.77
C TRP A 276 2.31 30.38 0.59
N PHE A 277 0.98 30.36 0.57
CA PHE A 277 0.15 30.13 1.74
C PHE A 277 -0.32 28.68 1.76
N GLN A 278 -0.20 28.00 2.91
CA GLN A 278 -0.73 26.65 3.09
C GLN A 278 -2.02 26.70 3.89
N ASP A 279 -3.11 26.20 3.31
CA ASP A 279 -4.29 25.85 4.08
C ASP A 279 -4.05 24.49 4.76
N THR A 280 -4.17 24.50 6.09
CA THR A 280 -3.82 23.35 6.94
C THR A 280 -5.04 22.49 7.30
N ALA A 281 -6.21 22.80 6.76
CA ALA A 281 -7.39 21.94 6.89
C ALA A 281 -7.19 20.67 6.05
N LEU A 282 -6.65 19.62 6.67
CA LEU A 282 -6.60 18.28 6.08
C LEU A 282 -7.94 17.59 6.30
N ALA A 283 -8.46 16.94 5.26
CA ALA A 283 -9.54 15.98 5.43
C ALA A 283 -9.06 14.81 6.29
N GLU A 284 -9.95 14.21 7.10
CA GLU A 284 -9.59 13.07 7.94
C GLU A 284 -9.06 11.91 7.07
N GLY A 285 -7.85 11.45 7.37
CA GLY A 285 -7.18 10.38 6.61
C GLY A 285 -6.43 10.84 5.37
N SER A 286 -6.56 12.10 4.92
CA SER A 286 -5.76 12.66 3.81
C SER A 286 -4.39 13.15 4.29
N THR A 287 -3.38 12.99 3.45
CA THR A 287 -2.05 13.57 3.60
C THR A 287 -1.81 14.75 2.67
N ALA A 288 -2.82 15.17 1.90
CA ALA A 288 -2.71 16.26 0.95
C ALA A 288 -3.08 17.60 1.59
N GLY A 289 -2.19 18.59 1.45
CA GLY A 289 -2.45 19.97 1.83
C GLY A 289 -2.76 20.83 0.60
N VAL A 290 -3.53 21.91 0.79
CA VAL A 290 -3.80 22.90 -0.27
C VAL A 290 -2.88 24.10 -0.10
N TRP A 291 -2.24 24.51 -1.19
CA TRP A 291 -1.27 25.58 -1.26
C TRP A 291 -1.71 26.63 -2.28
N TYR A 292 -1.59 27.91 -1.92
CA TYR A 292 -1.95 29.04 -2.76
C TYR A 292 -0.72 29.90 -3.04
N ALA A 293 -0.37 30.07 -4.31
CA ALA A 293 0.67 31.00 -4.73
C ALA A 293 0.11 32.42 -4.80
N LEU A 294 0.76 33.35 -4.13
CA LEU A 294 0.31 34.72 -3.95
C LEU A 294 1.19 35.72 -4.70
N GLY A 295 0.68 36.95 -4.89
CA GLY A 295 1.45 38.05 -5.49
C GLY A 295 1.43 38.09 -7.02
N TYR A 296 0.62 37.26 -7.66
CA TYR A 296 0.41 37.21 -9.11
C TYR A 296 -1.03 37.57 -9.48
N ALA A 297 -1.25 38.00 -10.72
CA ALA A 297 -2.55 38.48 -11.19
C ALA A 297 -3.63 37.40 -11.11
N ASP A 298 -3.28 36.17 -11.49
CA ASP A 298 -4.10 34.98 -11.28
C ASP A 298 -3.56 34.19 -10.08
N THR A 299 -4.44 33.78 -9.16
CA THR A 299 -4.04 32.96 -8.01
C THR A 299 -3.97 31.50 -8.43
N VAL A 300 -2.86 30.83 -8.15
CA VAL A 300 -2.69 29.39 -8.39
C VAL A 300 -2.93 28.65 -7.08
N ALA A 301 -3.89 27.73 -7.08
CA ALA A 301 -4.11 26.79 -5.99
C ALA A 301 -3.57 25.40 -6.40
N MET A 302 -3.00 24.69 -5.44
CA MET A 302 -2.47 23.35 -5.66
C MET A 302 -2.74 22.45 -4.46
N SER A 303 -3.41 21.32 -4.67
CA SER A 303 -3.52 20.24 -3.71
C SER A 303 -2.41 19.23 -3.99
N LEU A 304 -1.63 18.88 -2.98
CA LEU A 304 -0.56 17.89 -3.13
C LEU A 304 -0.22 17.17 -1.82
N PRO A 305 0.25 15.91 -1.90
CA PRO A 305 0.70 15.16 -0.73
C PRO A 305 1.91 15.81 -0.06
N LEU A 306 1.97 15.74 1.27
CA LEU A 306 3.04 16.35 2.06
C LEU A 306 4.44 15.85 1.65
N ASP A 307 4.59 14.59 1.28
CA ASP A 307 5.87 14.00 0.89
C ASP A 307 6.34 14.45 -0.51
N ALA A 308 5.40 14.81 -1.40
CA ALA A 308 5.68 15.37 -2.72
C ALA A 308 6.01 16.88 -2.68
N GLY A 309 5.64 17.55 -1.59
CA GLY A 309 5.64 19.02 -1.42
C GLY A 309 6.88 19.72 -1.96
N ASN A 310 8.07 19.37 -1.47
CA ASN A 310 9.29 20.11 -1.80
C ASN A 310 9.63 20.10 -3.30
N SER A 311 9.62 18.92 -3.94
CA SER A 311 9.99 18.82 -5.37
C SER A 311 8.93 19.42 -6.29
N VAL A 312 7.65 19.23 -5.96
CA VAL A 312 6.54 19.76 -6.76
C VAL A 312 6.48 21.28 -6.66
N LEU A 313 6.54 21.83 -5.43
CA LEU A 313 6.46 23.27 -5.22
C LEU A 313 7.62 24.03 -5.88
N THR A 314 8.85 23.52 -5.87
CA THR A 314 9.96 24.15 -6.59
C THR A 314 9.70 24.21 -8.10
N ALA A 315 9.32 23.08 -8.72
CA ALA A 315 9.08 23.04 -10.16
C ALA A 315 7.92 23.95 -10.59
N VAL A 316 6.85 24.00 -9.80
CA VAL A 316 5.70 24.88 -10.05
C VAL A 316 6.05 26.34 -9.78
N SER A 317 6.87 26.64 -8.78
CA SER A 317 7.30 28.01 -8.47
C SER A 317 8.11 28.64 -9.60
N GLU A 318 9.05 27.88 -10.19
CA GLU A 318 9.81 28.31 -11.37
C GLU A 318 8.88 28.61 -12.55
N ALA A 319 7.91 27.73 -12.82
CA ALA A 319 6.94 27.95 -13.90
C ALA A 319 6.02 29.16 -13.66
N ILE A 320 5.62 29.41 -12.42
CA ILE A 320 4.82 30.58 -12.05
C ILE A 320 5.59 31.88 -12.28
N ASP A 321 6.84 31.97 -11.80
CA ASP A 321 7.63 33.20 -11.93
C ASP A 321 7.94 33.57 -13.40
N ASP A 322 8.11 32.55 -14.25
CA ASP A 322 8.39 32.74 -15.67
C ASP A 322 7.15 33.12 -16.51
N ASN A 323 5.93 32.74 -16.08
CA ASN A 323 4.73 32.80 -16.93
C ASN A 323 3.58 33.67 -16.40
N LEU A 324 3.52 33.99 -15.10
CA LEU A 324 2.44 34.81 -14.54
C LEU A 324 2.87 36.27 -14.30
N GLU A 325 1.97 37.21 -14.59
CA GLU A 325 2.21 38.62 -14.27
C GLU A 325 2.15 38.86 -12.74
N ARG A 326 3.20 39.45 -12.18
CA ARG A 326 3.23 39.87 -10.78
C ARG A 326 2.29 41.05 -10.54
N THR A 327 1.46 40.96 -9.50
CA THR A 327 0.73 42.12 -9.00
C THR A 327 1.73 43.16 -8.48
N ALA A 328 1.63 44.40 -8.95
CA ALA A 328 2.53 45.46 -8.49
C ALA A 328 2.45 45.62 -6.97
N GLU A 329 3.61 45.70 -6.31
CA GLU A 329 3.73 45.91 -4.86
C GLU A 329 2.83 47.07 -4.40
N GLN A 330 1.88 46.80 -3.49
CA GLN A 330 1.20 47.84 -2.70
C GLN A 330 1.82 47.93 -1.31
#